data_AF-A0AB33VD92-F1
#
_entry.id   AF-A0AB33VD92-F1
#
_cell.length_a   1.000
_cell.length_b   1.000
_cell.length_c   1.000
_cell.angle_alpha   90.00
_cell.angle_beta   90.00
_cell.angle_gamma   90.00
#
_symmetry.space_group_name_H-M   'P 1'
#
loop_
_entity.id
_entity.type
_entity.pdbx_description
1 polymer ?
#
loop_
_entity_poly.entity_id
_entity_poly.type
_entity_poly.pdbx_seq_one_letter_code
_entity_poly.pdbx_strand_id
1 'polypeptide(L)'
;MTQNPPIAQTAIAALAFELVPGSDGAVPTEAHLLPLGPFRATDGRPFDCAAWQLDAAIAARVIALAEQQKNDILVDYDHQSLNKERNGQRADAAGWIPRTLEWREGKGLYATNIAWVGDAAQLIAQKKYRYISTVFFYSPVTGEVLEILSVALTNTPALDGLEAVAALARKQFNFREGEFDMSQQEIAALTTERDGLKSQLAALTTERDGLKTNVAALTAERDTLKAKVEGIEKEEAEAALAAERKQHGDLLKAALTDGRLTPAQKPWAEKQSLAALTEYLDASKPLAILDKQADGKSEGAHGLTHEELAMCKKMGVTPEQYVAAKR
;
A
#
# COMPACT_ATOMS: atom_id res chain seq x y z
N MET A 1 6.79 -2.14 -16.16
CA MET A 1 6.21 -1.98 -14.82
C MET A 1 5.24 -3.11 -14.60
N THR A 2 5.70 -4.18 -13.97
CA THR A 2 4.91 -5.35 -13.58
C THR A 2 3.92 -4.90 -12.51
N GLN A 3 2.63 -4.85 -12.85
CA GLN A 3 1.58 -4.63 -11.86
C GLN A 3 1.59 -5.82 -10.89
N ASN A 4 1.72 -5.55 -9.60
CA ASN A 4 1.48 -6.56 -8.57
C ASN A 4 0.04 -7.08 -8.76
N PRO A 5 -0.19 -8.40 -8.76
CA PRO A 5 -1.53 -8.93 -8.78
C PRO A 5 -2.28 -8.49 -7.52
N PRO A 6 -3.61 -8.26 -7.59
CA PRO A 6 -4.40 -7.95 -6.41
C PRO A 6 -4.25 -9.07 -5.39
N ILE A 7 -3.97 -8.71 -4.14
CA ILE A 7 -3.92 -9.66 -3.01
C ILE A 7 -5.28 -10.37 -2.99
N ALA A 8 -5.28 -11.68 -3.25
CA ALA A 8 -6.48 -12.50 -3.16
C ALA A 8 -6.97 -12.44 -1.71
N GLN A 9 -8.06 -11.70 -1.49
CA GLN A 9 -8.70 -11.60 -0.19
C GLN A 9 -9.04 -13.04 0.25
N THR A 10 -8.66 -13.41 1.46
CA THR A 10 -8.82 -14.78 1.98
C THR A 10 -9.41 -14.70 3.38
N ALA A 11 -10.39 -15.55 3.67
CA ALA A 11 -11.09 -15.59 4.97
C ALA A 11 -10.99 -16.98 5.61
N ILE A 12 -11.16 -17.07 6.94
CA ILE A 12 -11.05 -18.31 7.73
C ILE A 12 -12.43 -18.73 8.23
N ALA A 13 -12.74 -20.02 8.13
CA ALA A 13 -13.99 -20.62 8.63
C ALA A 13 -13.73 -21.94 9.36
N ALA A 14 -14.70 -22.38 10.18
CA ALA A 14 -14.69 -23.68 10.86
C ALA A 14 -16.02 -24.43 10.66
N LEU A 15 -15.95 -25.74 10.39
CA LEU A 15 -17.10 -26.61 10.05
C LEU A 15 -16.97 -27.96 10.75
N ALA A 16 -18.03 -28.70 11.11
CA ALA A 16 -17.88 -29.95 11.87
C ALA A 16 -18.70 -31.17 11.41
N PHE A 17 -18.20 -32.38 11.72
CA PHE A 17 -18.78 -33.70 11.40
C PHE A 17 -18.73 -34.65 12.59
N GLU A 18 -19.69 -35.57 12.69
CA GLU A 18 -19.70 -36.57 13.76
C GLU A 18 -18.59 -37.63 13.57
N LEU A 19 -17.89 -37.96 14.65
CA LEU A 19 -17.02 -39.12 14.77
C LEU A 19 -17.82 -40.26 15.38
N VAL A 20 -18.08 -41.30 14.60
CA VAL A 20 -18.79 -42.50 15.05
C VAL A 20 -17.76 -43.58 15.41
N PRO A 21 -17.64 -43.99 16.69
CA PRO A 21 -16.81 -45.14 17.05
C PRO A 21 -17.30 -46.42 16.36
N GLY A 22 -16.35 -47.28 16.01
CA GLY A 22 -16.65 -48.63 15.52
C GLY A 22 -17.44 -49.43 16.56
N SER A 23 -18.17 -50.46 16.09
CA SER A 23 -18.94 -51.35 16.97
C SER A 23 -18.08 -52.13 17.97
N ASP A 24 -16.77 -52.20 17.74
CA ASP A 24 -15.73 -52.77 18.59
C ASP A 24 -15.10 -51.75 19.55
N GLY A 25 -15.56 -50.50 19.56
CA GLY A 25 -14.99 -49.41 20.35
C GLY A 25 -13.72 -48.81 19.74
N ALA A 26 -13.33 -49.22 18.53
CA ALA A 26 -12.23 -48.60 17.82
C ALA A 26 -12.58 -47.17 17.42
N VAL A 27 -11.66 -46.24 17.69
CA VAL A 27 -11.82 -44.84 17.36
C VAL A 27 -11.54 -44.65 15.87
N PRO A 28 -12.39 -43.91 15.13
CA PRO A 28 -12.18 -43.68 13.71
C PRO A 28 -10.83 -42.98 13.47
N THR A 29 -10.06 -43.52 12.54
CA THR A 29 -8.83 -42.89 12.01
C THR A 29 -9.08 -42.18 10.68
N GLU A 30 -10.34 -42.08 10.26
CA GLU A 30 -10.79 -41.32 9.11
C GLU A 30 -11.91 -40.39 9.54
N ALA A 31 -12.00 -39.21 8.92
CA ALA A 31 -13.07 -38.30 9.24
C ALA A 31 -13.47 -37.45 8.03
N HIS A 32 -14.77 -37.16 7.92
CA HIS A 32 -15.29 -36.23 6.92
C HIS A 32 -14.89 -34.82 7.35
N LEU A 33 -14.18 -34.08 6.49
CA LEU A 33 -13.69 -32.74 6.81
C LEU A 33 -14.55 -31.63 6.24
N LEU A 34 -15.00 -31.77 4.97
CA LEU A 34 -15.82 -30.79 4.26
C LEU A 34 -16.76 -31.49 3.26
N PRO A 35 -18.04 -31.08 3.15
CA PRO A 35 -19.02 -31.73 2.27
C PRO A 35 -18.90 -31.23 0.82
N LEU A 36 -19.39 -32.04 -0.13
CA LEU A 36 -19.57 -31.63 -1.52
C LEU A 36 -20.62 -30.51 -1.67
N GLY A 37 -20.36 -29.56 -2.57
CA GLY A 37 -21.30 -28.58 -3.09
C GLY A 37 -21.22 -27.22 -2.42
N PRO A 38 -22.24 -26.35 -2.62
CA PRO A 38 -22.45 -25.18 -1.80
C PRO A 38 -22.83 -25.61 -0.38
N PHE A 39 -22.08 -25.17 0.63
CA PHE A 39 -22.40 -25.43 2.05
C PHE A 39 -22.26 -24.17 2.91
N ARG A 40 -22.97 -24.19 4.05
CA ARG A 40 -23.06 -23.08 5.01
C ARG A 40 -23.05 -23.64 6.43
N ALA A 41 -22.45 -22.91 7.35
CA ALA A 41 -22.55 -23.23 8.78
C ALA A 41 -23.97 -22.93 9.31
N THR A 42 -24.36 -23.61 10.38
CA THR A 42 -25.67 -23.40 11.04
C THR A 42 -25.78 -22.01 11.68
N ASP A 43 -24.65 -21.39 12.01
CA ASP A 43 -24.58 -20.00 12.49
C ASP A 43 -24.77 -18.94 11.40
N GLY A 44 -24.99 -19.37 10.15
CA GLY A 44 -25.28 -18.51 9.00
C GLY A 44 -24.07 -18.12 8.15
N ARG A 45 -22.84 -18.46 8.55
CA ARG A 45 -21.64 -18.20 7.72
C ARG A 45 -21.65 -19.05 6.44
N PRO A 46 -21.02 -18.57 5.34
CA PRO A 46 -20.32 -17.29 5.19
C PRO A 46 -21.27 -16.10 5.01
N PHE A 47 -20.84 -14.91 5.46
CA PHE A 47 -21.61 -13.65 5.31
C PHE A 47 -21.14 -12.79 4.13
N ASP A 48 -19.94 -13.06 3.65
CA ASP A 48 -19.23 -12.35 2.59
C ASP A 48 -19.44 -12.99 1.20
N CYS A 49 -19.92 -14.23 1.13
CA CYS A 49 -20.30 -14.89 -0.12
C CYS A 49 -21.59 -15.73 0.01
N ALA A 50 -22.09 -16.23 -1.13
CA ALA A 50 -23.37 -16.93 -1.22
C ALA A 50 -23.38 -18.33 -0.58
N ALA A 51 -22.23 -19.00 -0.48
CA ALA A 51 -21.98 -20.24 0.26
C ALA A 51 -20.50 -20.62 0.05
N TRP A 52 -19.92 -21.41 0.95
CA TRP A 52 -18.64 -22.05 0.66
C TRP A 52 -18.82 -23.11 -0.42
N GLN A 53 -17.82 -23.29 -1.27
CA GLN A 53 -17.87 -24.20 -2.42
C GLN A 53 -16.76 -25.23 -2.34
N LEU A 54 -17.13 -26.50 -2.48
CA LEU A 54 -16.19 -27.60 -2.67
C LEU A 54 -16.74 -28.58 -3.70
N ASP A 55 -16.05 -28.71 -4.83
CA ASP A 55 -16.27 -29.76 -5.82
C ASP A 55 -14.97 -30.57 -6.01
N ALA A 56 -14.99 -31.57 -6.90
CA ALA A 56 -13.82 -32.40 -7.17
C ALA A 56 -12.61 -31.60 -7.68
N ALA A 57 -12.82 -30.54 -8.46
CA ALA A 57 -11.74 -29.71 -9.00
C ALA A 57 -11.13 -28.78 -7.93
N ILE A 58 -11.97 -28.24 -7.04
CA ILE A 58 -11.52 -27.46 -5.87
C ILE A 58 -10.78 -28.39 -4.90
N ALA A 59 -11.36 -29.54 -4.57
CA ALA A 59 -10.74 -30.53 -3.68
C ALA A 59 -9.38 -31.01 -4.20
N ALA A 60 -9.24 -31.24 -5.51
CA ALA A 60 -7.95 -31.60 -6.10
C ALA A 60 -6.87 -30.53 -5.86
N ARG A 61 -7.22 -29.24 -5.92
CA ARG A 61 -6.28 -28.15 -5.61
C ARG A 61 -5.93 -28.09 -4.13
N VAL A 62 -6.91 -28.29 -3.26
CA VAL A 62 -6.72 -28.33 -1.79
C VAL A 62 -5.81 -29.50 -1.39
N ILE A 63 -6.03 -30.69 -1.96
CA ILE A 63 -5.21 -31.90 -1.73
C ILE A 63 -3.79 -31.65 -2.23
N ALA A 64 -3.62 -31.17 -3.46
CA ALA A 64 -2.29 -30.88 -4.02
C ALA A 64 -1.52 -29.83 -3.20
N LEU A 65 -2.23 -28.83 -2.64
CA LEU A 65 -1.61 -27.86 -1.74
C LEU A 65 -1.20 -28.51 -0.41
N ALA A 66 -2.04 -29.36 0.17
CA ALA A 66 -1.72 -30.07 1.40
C ALA A 66 -0.48 -30.95 1.23
N GLU A 67 -0.37 -31.72 0.15
CA GLU A 67 0.76 -32.61 -0.16
C GLU A 67 2.11 -31.87 -0.30
N GLN A 68 2.10 -30.58 -0.61
CA GLN A 68 3.31 -29.74 -0.66
C GLN A 68 3.80 -29.30 0.73
N GLN A 69 2.96 -29.43 1.76
CA GLN A 69 3.32 -29.04 3.13
C GLN A 69 4.05 -30.16 3.86
N LYS A 70 5.08 -29.80 4.63
CA LYS A 70 5.92 -30.77 5.34
C LYS A 70 5.37 -31.23 6.69
N ASN A 71 4.59 -30.36 7.35
CA ASN A 71 4.10 -30.60 8.69
C ASN A 71 2.68 -31.13 8.63
N ASP A 72 2.33 -32.13 9.43
CA ASP A 72 0.96 -32.64 9.52
C ASP A 72 -0.04 -31.58 9.97
N ILE A 73 -1.32 -31.80 9.67
CA ILE A 73 -2.41 -30.92 10.10
C ILE A 73 -2.69 -31.21 11.58
N LEU A 74 -2.64 -30.15 12.39
CA LEU A 74 -2.97 -30.23 13.80
C LEU A 74 -4.45 -30.57 13.99
N VAL A 75 -4.73 -31.56 14.84
CA VAL A 75 -6.04 -31.71 15.50
C VAL A 75 -5.90 -31.19 16.92
N ASP A 76 -6.57 -30.11 17.29
CA ASP A 76 -6.61 -29.58 18.66
C ASP A 76 -7.94 -29.88 19.37
N TYR A 77 -8.12 -29.36 20.58
CA TYR A 77 -9.41 -29.36 21.27
C TYR A 77 -10.06 -27.99 21.12
N ASP A 78 -11.35 -27.93 20.77
CA ASP A 78 -12.21 -26.74 20.77
C ASP A 78 -11.60 -25.48 20.12
N HIS A 79 -10.82 -25.66 19.03
CA HIS A 79 -10.16 -24.60 18.28
C HIS A 79 -9.19 -23.76 19.13
N GLN A 80 -8.58 -24.37 20.15
CA GLN A 80 -7.71 -23.66 21.08
C GLN A 80 -6.44 -23.11 20.41
N SER A 81 -5.97 -23.71 19.32
CA SER A 81 -4.89 -23.13 18.51
C SER A 81 -5.22 -21.74 17.97
N LEU A 82 -6.50 -21.43 17.73
CA LEU A 82 -7.01 -20.11 17.34
C LEU A 82 -7.38 -19.24 18.55
N ASN A 83 -7.87 -19.85 19.64
CA ASN A 83 -8.45 -19.12 20.77
C ASN A 83 -7.47 -18.83 21.91
N LYS A 84 -6.33 -19.53 21.99
CA LYS A 84 -5.37 -19.45 23.11
C LYS A 84 -4.89 -18.03 23.40
N GLU A 85 -4.69 -17.21 22.36
CA GLU A 85 -4.24 -15.83 22.54
C GLU A 85 -5.33 -14.95 23.18
N ARG A 86 -6.61 -15.29 22.96
CA ARG A 86 -7.76 -14.58 23.53
C ARG A 86 -8.09 -15.03 24.94
N ASN A 87 -8.04 -16.33 25.22
CA ASN A 87 -8.52 -16.91 26.48
C ASN A 87 -7.41 -17.38 27.43
N GLY A 88 -6.14 -17.38 27.00
CA GLY A 88 -4.98 -17.80 27.79
C GLY A 88 -4.93 -19.30 28.10
N GLN A 89 -5.83 -20.10 27.53
CA GLN A 89 -5.87 -21.54 27.75
C GLN A 89 -4.87 -22.28 26.84
N ARG A 90 -4.55 -23.52 27.20
CA ARG A 90 -3.62 -24.36 26.43
C ARG A 90 -4.24 -24.78 25.09
N ALA A 91 -3.38 -24.85 24.07
CA ALA A 91 -3.69 -25.44 22.77
C ALA A 91 -2.93 -26.75 22.62
N ASP A 92 -3.36 -27.76 23.38
CA ASP A 92 -2.80 -29.10 23.32
C ASP A 92 -3.32 -29.83 22.07
N ALA A 93 -2.47 -30.66 21.45
CA ALA A 93 -2.87 -31.48 20.32
C ALA A 93 -3.72 -32.67 20.81
N ALA A 94 -4.85 -32.90 20.16
CA ALA A 94 -5.66 -34.11 20.24
C ALA A 94 -5.20 -35.17 19.23
N GLY A 95 -4.60 -34.75 18.13
CA GLY A 95 -4.07 -35.65 17.11
C GLY A 95 -3.39 -34.93 15.95
N TRP A 96 -2.99 -35.70 14.96
CA TRP A 96 -2.34 -35.22 13.75
C TRP A 96 -2.90 -35.94 12.52
N ILE A 97 -3.15 -35.19 11.45
CA ILE A 97 -3.63 -35.72 10.17
C ILE A 97 -2.49 -35.59 9.17
N PRO A 98 -2.01 -36.70 8.59
CA PRO A 98 -1.08 -36.64 7.47
C PRO A 98 -1.65 -35.83 6.32
N ARG A 99 -0.78 -35.25 5.49
CA ARG A 99 -1.19 -34.43 4.34
C ARG A 99 -1.85 -35.20 3.19
N THR A 100 -2.05 -36.51 3.35
CA THR A 100 -2.76 -37.40 2.42
C THR A 100 -4.28 -37.31 2.62
N LEU A 101 -4.86 -36.18 2.22
CA LEU A 101 -6.32 -35.99 2.22
C LEU A 101 -6.96 -36.75 1.04
N GLU A 102 -8.20 -37.21 1.22
CA GLU A 102 -8.90 -38.03 0.23
C GLU A 102 -10.19 -37.35 -0.25
N TRP A 103 -10.34 -37.16 -1.56
CA TRP A 103 -11.64 -36.82 -2.15
C TRP A 103 -12.49 -38.08 -2.32
N ARG A 104 -13.70 -38.07 -1.76
CA ARG A 104 -14.67 -39.16 -1.91
C ARG A 104 -15.84 -38.69 -2.76
N GLU A 105 -15.98 -39.30 -3.93
CA GLU A 105 -17.00 -38.93 -4.91
C GLU A 105 -18.41 -38.95 -4.31
N GLY A 106 -19.18 -37.89 -4.56
CA GLY A 106 -20.52 -37.72 -4.00
C GLY A 106 -20.60 -37.45 -2.50
N LYS A 107 -19.46 -37.37 -1.78
CA LYS A 107 -19.42 -37.14 -0.33
C LYS A 107 -18.71 -35.83 0.03
N GLY A 108 -17.44 -35.69 -0.34
CA GLY A 108 -16.63 -34.54 0.08
C GLY A 108 -15.16 -34.88 0.33
N LEU A 109 -14.48 -34.03 1.10
CA LEU A 109 -13.07 -34.16 1.46
C LEU A 109 -12.92 -34.86 2.82
N TYR A 110 -12.03 -35.84 2.89
CA TYR A 110 -11.80 -36.67 4.07
C TYR A 110 -10.35 -36.61 4.54
N ALA A 111 -10.18 -36.68 5.85
CA ALA A 111 -8.92 -37.04 6.50
C ALA A 111 -8.77 -38.55 6.53
N THR A 112 -7.56 -39.04 6.30
CA THR A 112 -7.20 -40.45 6.46
C THR A 112 -6.01 -40.58 7.42
N ASN A 113 -5.89 -41.73 8.08
CA ASN A 113 -4.78 -42.05 8.97
C ASN A 113 -4.57 -41.04 10.12
N ILE A 114 -5.66 -40.56 10.74
CA ILE A 114 -5.59 -39.66 11.88
C ILE A 114 -4.86 -40.35 13.04
N ALA A 115 -3.74 -39.76 13.46
CA ALA A 115 -2.95 -40.20 14.60
C ALA A 115 -3.42 -39.48 15.86
N TRP A 116 -4.27 -40.12 16.65
CA TRP A 116 -4.71 -39.61 17.95
C TRP A 116 -3.56 -39.64 18.96
N VAL A 117 -3.45 -38.60 19.79
CA VAL A 117 -2.41 -38.50 20.83
C VAL A 117 -3.03 -38.40 22.22
N GLY A 118 -2.31 -38.87 23.23
CA GLY A 118 -2.73 -38.80 24.62
C GLY A 118 -4.06 -39.54 24.87
N ASP A 119 -5.00 -38.85 25.50
CA ASP A 119 -6.31 -39.36 25.87
C ASP A 119 -7.40 -39.14 24.81
N ALA A 120 -7.09 -38.51 23.67
CA ALA A 120 -8.07 -38.15 22.64
C ALA A 120 -8.92 -39.34 22.19
N ALA A 121 -8.29 -40.49 21.94
CA ALA A 121 -8.99 -41.71 21.56
C ALA A 121 -10.01 -42.16 22.64
N GLN A 122 -9.62 -42.09 23.91
CA GLN A 122 -10.52 -42.43 25.01
C GLN A 122 -11.68 -41.44 25.12
N LEU A 123 -11.41 -40.15 24.94
CA LEU A 123 -12.43 -39.10 24.96
C LEU A 123 -13.45 -39.28 23.83
N ILE A 124 -13.00 -39.65 22.63
CA ILE A 124 -13.89 -39.95 21.49
C ILE A 124 -14.70 -41.22 21.77
N ALA A 125 -14.06 -42.30 22.23
CA ALA A 125 -14.75 -43.55 22.55
C ALA A 125 -15.82 -43.37 23.65
N GLN A 126 -15.55 -42.48 24.62
CA GLN A 126 -16.51 -42.10 25.67
C GLN A 126 -17.54 -41.05 25.23
N LYS A 127 -17.49 -40.58 23.97
CA LYS A 127 -18.31 -39.49 23.44
C LYS A 127 -18.20 -38.18 24.22
N LYS A 128 -17.08 -37.98 24.93
CA LYS A 128 -16.72 -36.71 25.56
C LYS A 128 -16.27 -35.67 24.54
N TYR A 129 -15.82 -36.12 23.37
CA TYR A 129 -15.66 -35.33 22.15
C TYR A 129 -16.31 -36.11 21.02
N ARG A 130 -17.35 -35.54 20.40
CA ARG A 130 -18.16 -36.25 19.39
C ARG A 130 -17.97 -35.75 17.97
N TYR A 131 -17.49 -34.53 17.80
CA TYR A 131 -17.38 -33.92 16.48
C TYR A 131 -15.94 -33.55 16.15
N ILE A 132 -15.60 -33.65 14.87
CA ILE A 132 -14.38 -33.11 14.30
C ILE A 132 -14.72 -31.83 13.56
N SER A 133 -13.90 -30.78 13.68
CA SER A 133 -14.17 -29.47 13.08
C SER A 133 -13.00 -28.91 12.29
N THR A 134 -13.17 -28.77 10.99
CA THR A 134 -12.14 -28.31 10.05
C THR A 134 -12.07 -26.79 9.99
N VAL A 135 -10.89 -26.22 10.17
CA VAL A 135 -10.56 -24.82 9.90
C VAL A 135 -9.94 -24.69 8.51
N PHE A 136 -10.47 -23.80 7.69
CA PHE A 136 -10.01 -23.65 6.31
C PHE A 136 -10.02 -22.21 5.82
N PHE A 137 -9.14 -21.93 4.86
CA PHE A 137 -9.15 -20.70 4.08
C PHE A 137 -10.14 -20.82 2.91
N TYR A 138 -10.82 -19.73 2.59
CA TYR A 138 -11.69 -19.63 1.42
C TYR A 138 -11.61 -18.27 0.73
N SER A 139 -12.00 -18.24 -0.54
CA SER A 139 -12.18 -17.01 -1.31
C SER A 139 -13.50 -16.32 -0.92
N PRO A 140 -13.50 -15.08 -0.41
CA PRO A 140 -14.72 -14.35 -0.08
C PRO A 140 -15.46 -13.88 -1.33
N VAL A 141 -14.84 -13.96 -2.51
CA VAL A 141 -15.47 -13.61 -3.79
C VAL A 141 -16.24 -14.81 -4.35
N THR A 142 -15.60 -15.98 -4.41
CA THR A 142 -16.16 -17.18 -5.07
C THR A 142 -16.74 -18.20 -4.09
N GLY A 143 -16.37 -18.13 -2.81
CA GLY A 143 -16.69 -19.13 -1.79
C GLY A 143 -15.81 -20.38 -1.85
N GLU A 144 -14.92 -20.51 -2.84
CA GLU A 144 -14.08 -21.69 -3.02
C GLU A 144 -13.16 -21.91 -1.83
N VAL A 145 -13.14 -23.14 -1.32
CA VAL A 145 -12.16 -23.59 -0.32
C VAL A 145 -10.77 -23.60 -0.95
N LEU A 146 -9.80 -23.02 -0.24
CA LEU A 146 -8.42 -22.84 -0.72
C LEU A 146 -7.43 -23.77 -0.01
N GLU A 147 -7.58 -23.94 1.31
CA GLU A 147 -6.62 -24.68 2.12
C GLU A 147 -7.24 -25.17 3.43
N ILE A 148 -6.85 -26.36 3.91
CA ILE A 148 -7.12 -26.82 5.28
C ILE A 148 -5.98 -26.39 6.21
N LEU A 149 -6.30 -25.61 7.23
CA LEU A 149 -5.32 -25.05 8.17
C LEU A 149 -5.11 -25.95 9.38
N SER A 150 -6.20 -26.29 10.06
CA SER A 150 -6.22 -27.13 11.26
C SER A 150 -7.57 -27.81 11.41
N VAL A 151 -7.67 -28.71 12.38
CA VAL A 151 -8.89 -29.42 12.74
C VAL A 151 -9.03 -29.40 14.26
N ALA A 152 -10.25 -29.51 14.79
CA ALA A 152 -10.52 -29.54 16.23
C ALA A 152 -11.45 -30.70 16.61
N LEU A 153 -11.19 -31.38 17.72
CA LEU A 153 -12.21 -32.15 18.42
C LEU A 153 -13.10 -31.18 19.21
N THR A 154 -14.41 -31.24 18.99
CA THR A 154 -15.37 -30.35 19.66
C THR A 154 -16.71 -31.03 19.96
N ASN A 155 -17.48 -30.42 20.87
CA ASN A 155 -18.84 -30.84 21.23
C ASN A 155 -19.94 -29.90 20.71
N THR A 156 -19.56 -28.72 20.18
CA THR A 156 -20.48 -27.73 19.63
C THR A 156 -20.18 -27.55 18.14
N PRO A 157 -20.64 -28.46 17.28
CA PRO A 157 -20.31 -28.43 15.87
C PRO A 157 -20.97 -27.23 15.18
N ALA A 158 -20.25 -26.61 14.23
CA ALA A 158 -20.79 -25.51 13.41
C ALA A 158 -21.75 -26.00 12.30
N LEU A 159 -21.94 -27.32 12.15
CA LEU A 159 -22.99 -27.94 11.35
C LEU A 159 -23.79 -28.88 12.25
N ASP A 160 -25.12 -28.85 12.12
CA ASP A 160 -26.03 -29.80 12.75
C ASP A 160 -26.66 -30.69 11.66
N GLY A 161 -26.83 -31.98 11.94
CA GLY A 161 -27.66 -32.88 11.13
C GLY A 161 -27.08 -33.43 9.80
N LEU A 162 -25.76 -33.49 9.61
CA LEU A 162 -25.17 -34.14 8.43
C LEU A 162 -24.50 -35.49 8.78
N GLU A 163 -25.32 -36.51 9.00
CA GLU A 163 -24.89 -37.91 8.94
C GLU A 163 -25.48 -38.64 7.73
N ALA A 164 -24.58 -39.34 7.03
CA ALA A 164 -24.84 -40.39 6.04
C ALA A 164 -25.73 -40.01 4.84
N VAL A 165 -25.08 -39.73 3.70
CA VAL A 165 -25.65 -40.03 2.38
C VAL A 165 -25.78 -41.56 2.26
N ALA A 166 -26.76 -42.14 2.94
CA ALA A 166 -27.20 -43.52 2.79
C ALA A 166 -28.61 -43.66 3.35
N ALA A 167 -29.56 -43.69 2.41
CA ALA A 167 -30.85 -44.36 2.50
C ALA A 167 -31.95 -43.77 3.42
N LEU A 168 -33.00 -43.35 2.72
CA LEU A 168 -34.41 -43.71 2.99
C LEU A 168 -35.11 -43.11 4.22
N ALA A 169 -36.18 -42.39 3.86
CA ALA A 169 -37.50 -42.44 4.49
C ALA A 169 -37.68 -41.76 5.87
N ARG A 170 -38.34 -40.59 5.79
CA ARG A 170 -39.44 -40.15 6.66
C ARG A 170 -39.56 -40.89 8.01
N LYS A 171 -39.25 -40.20 9.10
CA LYS A 171 -40.08 -40.28 10.30
C LYS A 171 -39.99 -39.00 11.12
N GLN A 172 -41.09 -38.27 11.10
CA GLN A 172 -41.43 -37.19 12.01
C GLN A 172 -41.40 -37.71 13.45
N PHE A 173 -40.62 -37.10 14.34
CA PHE A 173 -40.81 -37.26 15.78
C PHE A 173 -40.61 -35.95 16.54
N ASN A 174 -41.63 -35.67 17.36
CA ASN A 174 -41.70 -34.60 18.36
C ASN A 174 -40.52 -34.66 19.33
N PHE A 175 -39.89 -33.52 19.57
CA PHE A 175 -38.98 -33.34 20.70
C PHE A 175 -39.78 -33.32 22.00
N ARG A 176 -39.28 -34.07 23.00
CA ARG A 176 -39.63 -33.95 24.41
C ARG A 176 -38.49 -33.21 25.09
N GLU A 177 -38.85 -32.19 25.86
CA GLU A 177 -37.96 -31.26 26.57
C GLU A 177 -37.15 -31.89 27.72
N GLY A 178 -35.98 -31.29 27.99
CA GLY A 178 -35.14 -31.41 29.19
C GLY A 178 -33.69 -31.76 28.84
N GLU A 179 -32.63 -30.98 29.13
CA GLU A 179 -32.42 -29.80 29.98
C GLU A 179 -31.35 -28.89 29.34
N PHE A 180 -31.77 -27.71 28.86
CA PHE A 180 -30.96 -26.49 28.74
C PHE A 180 -31.96 -25.37 29.05
N ASP A 181 -32.25 -25.14 30.31
CA ASP A 181 -33.19 -24.08 30.71
C ASP A 181 -32.44 -22.73 30.73
N MET A 182 -32.20 -22.17 29.55
CA MET A 182 -32.25 -20.72 29.43
C MET A 182 -33.73 -20.35 29.37
N SER A 183 -34.16 -19.53 30.30
CA SER A 183 -35.54 -19.05 30.30
C SER A 183 -35.85 -18.38 28.96
N GLN A 184 -37.10 -18.49 28.50
CA GLN A 184 -37.56 -17.76 27.30
C GLN A 184 -37.27 -16.24 27.39
N GLN A 185 -37.14 -15.70 28.60
CA GLN A 185 -36.72 -14.33 28.86
C GLN A 185 -35.25 -14.08 28.55
N GLU A 186 -34.34 -14.98 28.88
CA GLU A 186 -32.90 -14.87 28.55
C GLU A 186 -32.65 -14.98 27.04
N ILE A 187 -33.38 -15.87 26.36
CA ILE A 187 -33.32 -15.98 24.89
C ILE A 187 -33.82 -14.69 24.22
N ALA A 188 -34.91 -14.12 24.72
CA ALA A 188 -35.43 -12.84 24.23
C ALA A 188 -34.47 -11.68 24.51
N ALA A 189 -33.82 -11.66 25.67
CA ALA A 189 -32.84 -10.65 26.04
C ALA A 189 -31.60 -10.70 25.14
N LEU A 190 -31.01 -11.89 24.96
CA LEU A 190 -29.85 -12.10 24.08
C LEU A 190 -30.18 -11.82 22.61
N THR A 191 -31.41 -12.12 22.17
CA THR A 191 -31.88 -11.76 20.83
C THR A 191 -31.93 -10.24 20.64
N THR A 192 -32.46 -9.52 21.64
CA THR A 192 -32.51 -8.05 21.63
C THR A 192 -31.11 -7.44 21.63
N GLU A 193 -30.22 -7.98 22.45
CA GLU A 193 -28.82 -7.54 22.51
C GLU A 193 -28.10 -7.78 21.18
N ARG A 194 -28.26 -8.97 20.58
CA ARG A 194 -27.72 -9.30 19.25
C ARG A 194 -28.22 -8.34 18.18
N ASP A 195 -29.51 -8.01 18.18
CA ASP A 195 -30.08 -7.07 17.21
C ASP A 195 -29.59 -5.63 17.44
N GLY A 196 -29.40 -5.24 18.70
CA GLY A 196 -28.74 -3.99 19.07
C GLY A 196 -27.30 -3.91 18.57
N LEU A 197 -26.49 -4.94 18.82
CA LEU A 197 -25.10 -5.03 18.37
C LEU A 197 -25.00 -5.05 16.84
N LYS A 198 -25.91 -5.76 16.16
CA LYS A 198 -25.98 -5.77 14.69
C LYS A 198 -26.27 -4.38 14.13
N SER A 199 -27.14 -3.62 14.79
CA SER A 199 -27.46 -2.23 14.40
C SER A 199 -26.27 -1.29 14.64
N GLN A 200 -25.56 -1.44 15.76
CA GLN A 200 -24.33 -0.69 16.04
C GLN A 200 -23.22 -1.01 15.04
N LEU A 201 -23.05 -2.28 14.67
CA LEU A 201 -22.08 -2.70 13.66
C LEU A 201 -22.37 -2.08 12.28
N ALA A 202 -23.65 -2.02 11.90
CA ALA A 202 -24.07 -1.35 10.67
C ALA A 202 -23.74 0.16 10.71
N ALA A 203 -24.03 0.84 11.81
CA ALA A 203 -23.72 2.26 11.99
C ALA A 203 -22.21 2.55 11.92
N LEU A 204 -21.39 1.77 12.64
CA LEU A 204 -19.93 1.89 12.60
C LEU A 204 -19.36 1.58 11.22
N THR A 205 -19.99 0.66 10.48
CA THR A 205 -19.60 0.38 9.10
C THR A 205 -19.84 1.59 8.20
N THR A 206 -21.00 2.23 8.31
CA THR A 206 -21.30 3.47 7.59
C THR A 206 -20.35 4.61 7.96
N GLU A 207 -20.04 4.77 9.26
CA GLU A 207 -19.08 5.78 9.71
C GLU A 207 -17.68 5.53 9.15
N ARG A 208 -17.20 4.29 9.20
CA ARG A 208 -15.90 3.89 8.62
C ARG A 208 -15.83 4.17 7.13
N ASP A 209 -16.89 3.91 6.37
CA ASP A 209 -16.94 4.19 4.94
C ASP A 209 -16.96 5.70 4.64
N GLY A 210 -17.65 6.48 5.46
CA GLY A 210 -17.61 7.95 5.42
C GLY A 210 -16.19 8.48 5.70
N LEU A 211 -15.56 8.01 6.77
CA LEU A 211 -14.18 8.40 7.12
C LEU A 211 -13.19 8.00 6.03
N LYS A 212 -13.34 6.83 5.41
CA LYS A 212 -12.50 6.39 4.28
C LYS A 212 -12.63 7.34 3.08
N THR A 213 -13.85 7.81 2.80
CA THR A 213 -14.11 8.79 1.75
C THR A 213 -13.45 10.13 2.08
N ASN A 214 -13.56 10.61 3.32
CA ASN A 214 -12.92 11.84 3.78
C ASN A 214 -11.39 11.76 3.70
N VAL A 215 -10.79 10.63 4.08
CA VAL A 215 -9.34 10.41 3.96
C VAL A 215 -8.89 10.48 2.50
N ALA A 216 -9.65 9.88 1.57
CA ALA A 216 -9.35 9.96 0.15
C ALA A 216 -9.42 11.41 -0.37
N ALA A 217 -10.44 12.17 0.04
CA ALA A 217 -10.59 13.58 -0.32
C ALA A 217 -9.44 14.45 0.21
N LEU A 218 -9.10 14.32 1.51
CA LEU A 218 -8.00 15.07 2.14
C LEU A 218 -6.64 14.69 1.55
N THR A 219 -6.46 13.43 1.14
CA THR A 219 -5.25 12.97 0.45
C THR A 219 -5.10 13.68 -0.91
N ALA A 220 -6.17 13.78 -1.68
CA ALA A 220 -6.16 14.50 -2.96
C ALA A 220 -5.94 16.01 -2.79
N GLU A 221 -6.52 16.62 -1.76
CA GLU A 221 -6.30 18.02 -1.42
C GLU A 221 -4.84 18.29 -1.03
N ARG A 222 -4.26 17.45 -0.16
CA ARG A 222 -2.85 17.50 0.21
C ARG A 222 -1.94 17.43 -1.03
N ASP A 223 -2.20 16.51 -1.94
CA ASP A 223 -1.35 16.33 -3.14
C ASP A 223 -1.45 17.54 -4.07
N THR A 224 -2.63 18.13 -4.19
CA THR A 224 -2.86 19.38 -4.93
C THR A 224 -2.10 20.54 -4.29
N LEU A 225 -2.18 20.69 -2.96
CA LEU A 225 -1.46 21.74 -2.24
C LEU A 225 0.06 21.56 -2.34
N LYS A 226 0.55 20.32 -2.24
CA LYS A 226 1.97 20.01 -2.41
C LYS A 226 2.47 20.43 -3.79
N ALA A 227 1.76 20.09 -4.86
CA ALA A 227 2.12 20.49 -6.21
C ALA A 227 2.12 22.02 -6.39
N LYS A 228 1.18 22.74 -5.74
CA LYS A 228 1.17 24.21 -5.74
C LYS A 228 2.38 24.79 -5.01
N VAL A 229 2.76 24.24 -3.86
CA VAL A 229 3.95 24.68 -3.11
C VAL A 229 5.21 24.47 -3.95
N GLU A 230 5.39 23.29 -4.54
CA GLU A 230 6.52 23.01 -5.45
C GLU A 230 6.55 23.96 -6.65
N GLY A 231 5.37 24.34 -7.18
CA GLY A 231 5.24 25.34 -8.24
C GLY A 231 5.69 26.73 -7.81
N ILE A 232 5.24 27.19 -6.64
CA ILE A 232 5.61 28.52 -6.09
C ILE A 232 7.11 28.58 -5.80
N GLU A 233 7.69 27.55 -5.18
CA GLU A 233 9.13 27.50 -4.90
C GLU A 233 9.96 27.62 -6.18
N LYS A 234 9.50 26.99 -7.27
CA LYS A 234 10.14 27.10 -8.57
C LYS A 234 10.01 28.50 -9.17
N GLU A 235 8.82 29.10 -9.12
CA GLU A 235 8.59 30.47 -9.60
C GLU A 235 9.44 31.48 -8.83
N GLU A 236 9.56 31.33 -7.50
CA GLU A 236 10.40 32.18 -6.66
C GLU A 236 11.89 32.02 -7.00
N ALA A 237 12.37 30.80 -7.22
CA ALA A 237 13.75 30.55 -7.64
C ALA A 237 14.05 31.15 -9.02
N GLU A 238 13.14 31.02 -9.98
CA GLU A 238 13.27 31.62 -11.31
C GLU A 238 13.25 33.16 -11.23
N ALA A 239 12.37 33.74 -10.41
CA ALA A 239 12.31 35.17 -10.18
C ALA A 239 13.59 35.70 -9.52
N ALA A 240 14.17 34.97 -8.56
CA ALA A 240 15.44 35.33 -7.93
C ALA A 240 16.61 35.34 -8.94
N LEU A 241 16.71 34.31 -9.80
CA LEU A 241 17.71 34.26 -10.86
C LEU A 241 17.52 35.38 -11.90
N ALA A 242 16.27 35.70 -12.25
CA ALA A 242 15.97 36.80 -13.16
C ALA A 242 16.36 38.16 -12.55
N ALA A 243 16.10 38.36 -11.26
CA ALA A 243 16.51 39.55 -10.52
C ALA A 243 18.05 39.69 -10.46
N GLU A 244 18.77 38.60 -10.17
CA GLU A 244 20.23 38.58 -10.13
C GLU A 244 20.84 38.91 -11.51
N ARG A 245 20.30 38.32 -12.60
CA ARG A 245 20.74 38.63 -13.98
C ARG A 245 20.52 40.10 -14.33
N LYS A 246 19.39 40.68 -13.91
CA LYS A 246 19.10 42.10 -14.12
C LYS A 246 20.09 42.97 -13.37
N GLN A 247 20.30 42.71 -12.08
CA GLN A 247 21.27 43.43 -11.24
C GLN A 247 22.68 43.34 -11.83
N HIS A 248 23.10 42.16 -12.28
CA HIS A 248 24.39 41.95 -12.92
C HIS A 248 24.53 42.77 -14.21
N GLY A 249 23.50 42.77 -15.07
CA GLY A 249 23.48 43.57 -16.29
C GLY A 249 23.51 45.07 -16.04
N ASP A 250 22.80 45.55 -15.02
CA ASP A 250 22.78 46.96 -14.64
C ASP A 250 24.11 47.41 -14.02
N LEU A 251 24.74 46.55 -13.21
CA LEU A 251 26.08 46.78 -12.64
C LEU A 251 27.16 46.87 -13.72
N LEU A 252 27.15 45.96 -14.70
CA LEU A 252 28.07 46.02 -15.85
C LEU A 252 27.95 47.33 -16.63
N LYS A 253 26.72 47.79 -16.89
CA LYS A 253 26.47 49.06 -17.61
C LYS A 253 27.00 50.25 -16.82
N ALA A 254 26.72 50.29 -15.51
CA ALA A 254 27.18 51.36 -14.63
C ALA A 254 28.72 51.42 -14.59
N ALA A 255 29.38 50.29 -14.35
CA ALA A 255 30.84 50.19 -14.28
C ALA A 255 31.57 50.56 -15.58
N LEU A 256 30.97 50.27 -16.74
CA LEU A 256 31.48 50.70 -18.04
C LEU A 256 31.32 52.21 -18.26
N THR A 257 30.25 52.79 -17.70
CA THR A 257 29.94 54.22 -17.86
C THR A 257 30.78 55.10 -16.92
N ASP A 258 31.00 54.66 -15.68
CA ASP A 258 31.80 55.39 -14.69
C ASP A 258 33.31 55.08 -14.76
N GLY A 259 33.72 54.17 -15.64
CA GLY A 259 35.12 53.87 -15.91
C GLY A 259 35.80 52.95 -14.89
N ARG A 260 35.04 52.28 -14.01
CA ARG A 260 35.55 51.19 -13.16
C ARG A 260 35.85 49.91 -13.95
N LEU A 261 35.24 49.75 -15.13
CA LEU A 261 35.47 48.63 -16.05
C LEU A 261 35.79 49.15 -17.47
N THR A 262 36.76 48.53 -18.14
CA THR A 262 37.07 48.85 -19.55
C THR A 262 36.29 47.97 -20.54
N PRO A 263 36.07 48.41 -21.79
CA PRO A 263 35.43 47.58 -22.82
C PRO A 263 36.13 46.23 -23.06
N ALA A 264 37.46 46.18 -22.93
CA ALA A 264 38.24 44.96 -23.10
C ALA A 264 38.01 43.93 -21.96
N GLN A 265 37.65 44.41 -20.76
CA GLN A 265 37.37 43.56 -19.60
C GLN A 265 35.92 43.07 -19.56
N LYS A 266 35.01 43.63 -20.37
CA LYS A 266 33.59 43.25 -20.42
C LYS A 266 33.37 41.73 -20.60
N PRO A 267 34.04 41.02 -21.53
CA PRO A 267 33.81 39.57 -21.71
C PRO A 267 34.27 38.72 -20.52
N TRP A 268 35.19 39.23 -19.70
CA TRP A 268 35.59 38.58 -18.44
C TRP A 268 34.58 38.86 -17.33
N ALA A 269 34.14 40.11 -17.21
CA ALA A 269 33.17 40.55 -16.21
C ALA A 269 31.81 39.87 -16.40
N GLU A 270 31.40 39.64 -17.65
CA GLU A 270 30.18 38.89 -18.00
C GLU A 270 30.17 37.44 -17.49
N LYS A 271 31.34 36.87 -17.21
CA LYS A 271 31.47 35.48 -16.71
C LYS A 271 31.56 35.38 -15.19
N GLN A 272 31.62 36.51 -14.48
CA GLN A 272 31.71 36.52 -13.03
C GLN A 272 30.32 36.42 -12.39
N SER A 273 30.27 35.97 -11.12
CA SER A 273 29.04 36.07 -10.33
C SER A 273 28.77 37.53 -9.94
N LEU A 274 27.52 37.86 -9.63
CA LEU A 274 27.15 39.19 -9.15
C LEU A 274 27.98 39.61 -7.94
N ALA A 275 28.18 38.69 -6.98
CA ALA A 275 28.97 38.94 -5.78
C ALA A 275 30.44 39.26 -6.12
N ALA A 276 31.10 38.41 -6.92
CA ALA A 276 32.51 38.58 -7.25
C ALA A 276 32.76 39.85 -8.10
N LEU A 277 31.84 40.17 -9.01
CA LEU A 277 31.91 41.39 -9.80
C LEU A 277 31.73 42.63 -8.91
N THR A 278 30.78 42.60 -7.98
CA THR A 278 30.55 43.71 -7.04
C THR A 278 31.78 43.96 -6.19
N GLU A 279 32.36 42.91 -5.58
CA GLU A 279 33.57 43.03 -4.76
C GLU A 279 34.76 43.62 -5.54
N TYR A 280 34.99 43.15 -6.76
CA TYR A 280 36.04 43.69 -7.63
C TYR A 280 35.83 45.18 -7.93
N LEU A 281 34.60 45.57 -8.26
CA LEU A 281 34.27 46.95 -8.61
C LEU A 281 34.32 47.90 -7.41
N ASP A 282 33.99 47.43 -6.21
CA ASP A 282 34.12 48.22 -4.97
C ASP A 282 35.58 48.51 -4.62
N ALA A 283 36.49 47.56 -4.91
CA ALA A 283 37.93 47.74 -4.75
C ALA A 283 38.58 48.53 -5.91
N SER A 284 37.87 48.72 -7.03
CA SER A 284 38.39 49.36 -8.23
C SER A 284 38.22 50.87 -8.19
N LYS A 285 39.31 51.61 -8.38
CA LYS A 285 39.27 53.07 -8.55
C LYS A 285 38.81 53.41 -9.98
N PRO A 286 37.87 54.36 -10.16
CA PRO A 286 37.51 54.84 -11.49
C PRO A 286 38.75 55.30 -12.25
N LEU A 287 38.90 54.86 -13.50
CA LEU A 287 39.98 55.36 -14.34
C LEU A 287 39.75 56.87 -14.55
N ALA A 288 40.80 57.67 -14.33
CA ALA A 288 40.77 59.07 -14.72
C ALA A 288 40.58 59.11 -16.24
N ILE A 289 39.39 59.51 -16.69
CA ILE A 289 39.13 59.76 -18.10
C ILE A 289 40.05 60.92 -18.49
N LEU A 290 41.19 60.60 -19.11
CA LEU A 290 41.94 61.58 -19.88
C LEU A 290 40.96 62.05 -20.96
N ASP A 291 40.60 63.33 -20.93
CA ASP A 291 39.65 63.95 -21.85
C ASP A 291 39.83 63.42 -23.27
N LYS A 292 38.76 62.83 -23.80
CA LYS A 292 38.48 62.52 -25.21
C LYS A 292 39.72 62.63 -26.12
N GLN A 293 40.39 61.52 -26.37
CA GLN A 293 41.06 61.39 -27.67
C GLN A 293 39.95 61.27 -28.70
N ALA A 294 39.61 62.41 -29.30
CA ALA A 294 38.66 62.50 -30.39
C ALA A 294 39.05 61.47 -31.46
N ASP A 295 38.08 60.63 -31.80
CA ASP A 295 38.03 59.89 -33.04
C ASP A 295 38.54 60.82 -34.15
N GLY A 296 39.56 60.39 -34.90
CA GLY A 296 40.46 61.22 -35.69
C GLY A 296 39.85 61.94 -36.90
N LYS A 297 38.87 62.82 -36.65
CA LYS A 297 38.30 63.82 -37.56
C LYS A 297 37.83 65.04 -36.77
N SER A 298 38.75 65.77 -36.14
CA SER A 298 38.53 67.19 -35.90
C SER A 298 39.16 67.96 -37.06
N GLU A 299 38.34 68.45 -37.99
CA GLU A 299 38.80 69.48 -38.92
C GLU A 299 39.27 70.69 -38.10
N GLY A 300 40.56 70.98 -38.16
CA GLY A 300 41.10 72.21 -37.63
C GLY A 300 40.67 73.39 -38.49
N ALA A 301 40.67 74.58 -37.91
CA ALA A 301 40.43 75.82 -38.65
C ALA A 301 41.34 75.87 -39.91
N HIS A 302 40.79 76.39 -41.01
CA HIS A 302 41.43 76.47 -42.33
C HIS A 302 41.52 75.13 -43.11
N GLY A 303 40.78 74.09 -42.70
CA GLY A 303 40.72 72.81 -43.42
C GLY A 303 41.98 71.94 -43.24
N LEU A 304 42.76 72.22 -42.19
CA LEU A 304 43.99 71.50 -41.85
C LEU A 304 43.76 70.53 -40.69
N THR A 305 44.46 69.40 -40.69
CA THR A 305 44.45 68.49 -39.53
C THR A 305 45.17 69.13 -38.33
N HIS A 306 44.92 68.60 -37.14
CA HIS A 306 45.60 69.07 -35.92
C HIS A 306 47.13 68.93 -36.01
N GLU A 307 47.60 67.90 -36.72
CA GLU A 307 49.02 67.65 -37.00
C GLU A 307 49.61 68.68 -37.97
N GLU A 308 48.85 69.08 -38.99
CA GLU A 308 49.25 70.12 -39.96
C GLU A 308 49.32 71.50 -39.31
N LEU A 309 48.39 71.82 -38.41
CA LEU A 309 48.45 73.06 -37.62
C LEU A 309 49.64 73.07 -36.66
N ALA A 310 49.98 71.93 -36.05
CA ALA A 310 51.18 71.78 -35.23
C ALA A 310 52.46 71.94 -36.07
N MET A 311 52.46 71.45 -37.31
CA MET A 311 53.56 71.61 -38.26
C MET A 311 53.73 73.09 -38.69
N CYS A 312 52.64 73.80 -38.95
CA CYS A 312 52.66 75.25 -39.24
C CYS A 312 53.34 76.03 -38.11
N LYS A 313 52.96 75.74 -36.86
CA LYS A 313 53.54 76.37 -35.66
C LYS A 313 55.03 76.05 -35.50
N LYS A 314 55.45 74.83 -35.83
CA LYS A 314 56.85 74.39 -35.72
C LYS A 314 57.73 74.95 -36.84
N MET A 315 57.16 75.19 -38.03
CA MET A 315 57.84 75.80 -39.17
C MET A 315 57.72 77.34 -39.20
N GLY A 316 56.99 77.95 -38.27
CA GLY A 316 56.80 79.40 -38.20
C GLY A 316 56.01 79.99 -39.37
N VAL A 317 55.22 79.17 -40.07
CA VAL A 317 54.39 79.56 -41.22
C VAL A 317 52.92 79.63 -40.81
N THR A 318 52.17 80.53 -41.42
CA THR A 318 50.72 80.65 -41.16
C THR A 318 49.94 79.51 -41.83
N PRO A 319 48.80 79.08 -41.25
CA PRO A 319 47.94 78.06 -41.85
C PRO A 319 47.56 78.34 -43.32
N GLU A 320 47.31 79.60 -43.66
CA GLU A 320 46.97 80.03 -45.02
C GLU A 320 48.14 79.85 -46.01
N GLN A 321 49.36 80.17 -45.58
CA GLN A 321 50.57 79.95 -46.39
C GLN A 321 50.83 78.45 -46.61
N TYR A 322 50.58 77.63 -45.58
CA TYR A 322 50.73 76.18 -45.66
C TYR A 322 49.72 75.55 -46.63
N VAL A 323 48.46 76.00 -46.62
CA VAL A 323 47.43 75.55 -47.57
C VAL A 323 47.76 76.00 -49.01
N ALA A 324 48.26 77.23 -49.19
CA ALA A 324 48.63 77.74 -50.52
C ALA A 324 49.80 76.98 -51.16
N ALA A 325 50.76 76.49 -50.36
CA ALA A 325 51.88 75.68 -50.83
C ALA A 325 51.51 74.21 -51.15
N LYS A 326 50.31 73.77 -50.76
CA LYS A 326 49.82 72.39 -50.95
C LYS A 326 49.01 72.22 -52.25
N ARG A 327 48.76 73.31 -52.99
CA ARG A 327 48.07 73.30 -54.30
C ARG A 327 49.05 73.28 -55.47
#